data_AF-A0A9N8H5I7-F1
#
_entry.id   AF-A0A9N8H5I7-F1
#
_cell.length_a   1.000
_cell.length_b   1.000
_cell.length_c   1.000
_cell.angle_alpha   90.00
_cell.angle_beta   90.00
_cell.angle_gamma   90.00
#
_symmetry.space_group_name_H-M   'P 1'
#
loop_
_entity.id
_entity.type
_entity.pdbx_description
1 polymer ?
#
loop_
_entity_poly.entity_id
_entity_poly.type
_entity_poly.pdbx_seq_one_letter_code
_entity_poly.pdbx_strand_id
1 'polypeptide(L)'
;MDIDGEGLLLERVLEWMIIGLVGSIIVSAWLLIPPILRPTVIAYPWRMPESYSYRERDKTRTVVLAGSFNPPHFGHLAMLEYLSKRYKQVIVVIGINPNKIYAVTPAQRVELLRKMLQVKKLDKNIRVEVYAGYIWRYARQQGATIFFRGIRSWERDGKEERSLQILNTWGPLVCGPFVWPLPTIFLEGKPEYNHISSTLIRDLTKDMAGTESEHVEQSLQDLVPPEVAKELSELYSKEAKKAS
;
A
#
# COMPACT_ATOMS: atom_id res chain seq x y z
N MET A 1 44.55 -9.35 49.12
CA MET A 1 43.79 -10.00 48.03
C MET A 1 42.51 -9.20 47.94
N ASP A 2 42.45 -8.32 46.95
CA ASP A 2 41.52 -7.18 46.86
C ASP A 2 40.16 -7.63 46.27
N ILE A 3 39.50 -8.55 46.97
CA ILE A 3 38.28 -9.24 46.48
C ILE A 3 37.06 -8.29 46.51
N ASP A 4 37.07 -7.28 47.38
CA ASP A 4 35.94 -6.34 47.55
C ASP A 4 35.88 -5.28 46.43
N GLY A 5 37.02 -4.90 45.85
CA GLY A 5 37.10 -3.91 44.78
C GLY A 5 36.56 -4.43 43.45
N GLU A 6 36.83 -5.71 43.13
CA GLU A 6 36.33 -6.35 41.92
C GLU A 6 34.80 -6.56 41.95
N GLY A 7 34.24 -6.92 43.13
CA GLY A 7 32.80 -7.04 43.32
C GLY A 7 32.04 -5.72 43.11
N LEU A 8 32.53 -4.63 43.70
CA LEU A 8 31.94 -3.30 43.55
C LEU A 8 32.03 -2.77 42.10
N LEU A 9 33.10 -3.11 41.38
CA LEU A 9 33.25 -2.80 39.97
C LEU A 9 32.25 -3.57 39.10
N LEU A 10 32.04 -4.87 39.37
CA LEU A 10 31.08 -5.70 38.64
C LEU A 10 29.64 -5.23 38.85
N GLU A 11 29.26 -4.86 40.07
CA GLU A 11 27.93 -4.29 40.35
C GLU A 11 27.70 -3.00 39.57
N ARG A 12 28.68 -2.08 39.58
CA ARG A 12 28.60 -0.83 38.81
C ARG A 12 28.51 -1.09 37.31
N VAL A 13 29.31 -2.02 36.78
CA VAL A 13 29.24 -2.40 35.35
C VAL A 13 27.86 -2.96 35.01
N LEU A 14 27.31 -3.83 35.86
CA LEU A 14 25.97 -4.39 35.67
C LEU A 14 24.88 -3.30 35.70
N GLU A 15 24.97 -2.34 36.64
CA GLU A 15 24.06 -1.19 36.69
C GLU A 15 24.09 -0.38 35.39
N TRP A 16 25.29 -0.01 34.90
CA TRP A 16 25.43 0.73 33.64
C TRP A 16 24.92 -0.08 32.43
N MET A 17 25.12 -1.40 32.42
CA MET A 17 24.57 -2.28 31.38
C MET A 17 23.04 -2.31 31.41
N ILE A 18 22.43 -2.40 32.61
CA ILE A 18 20.97 -2.37 32.77
C ILE A 18 20.42 -1.01 32.34
N ILE A 19 21.03 0.10 32.77
CA ILE A 19 20.64 1.46 32.37
C ILE A 19 20.72 1.61 30.86
N GLY A 20 21.82 1.16 30.24
CA GLY A 20 22.00 1.19 28.79
C GLY A 20 20.93 0.38 28.06
N LEU A 21 20.62 -0.83 28.54
CA LEU A 21 19.60 -1.70 27.96
C LEU A 21 18.19 -1.09 28.08
N VAL A 22 17.81 -0.65 29.28
CA VAL A 22 16.50 -0.03 29.54
C VAL A 22 16.35 1.25 28.72
N GLY A 23 17.40 2.09 28.68
CA GLY A 23 17.43 3.29 27.85
C GLY A 23 17.24 2.98 26.36
N SER A 24 17.93 1.96 25.84
CA SER A 24 17.79 1.52 24.44
C SER A 24 16.38 1.03 24.13
N ILE A 25 15.76 0.27 25.04
CA ILE A 25 14.38 -0.21 24.90
C ILE A 25 13.40 0.97 24.86
N ILE A 26 13.53 1.93 25.78
CA ILE A 26 12.65 3.10 25.84
C ILE A 26 12.75 3.92 24.55
N VAL A 27 13.98 4.22 24.08
CA VAL A 27 14.19 4.97 22.84
C VAL A 27 13.60 4.22 21.64
N SER A 28 13.84 2.91 21.54
CA SER A 28 13.32 2.09 20.44
C SER A 28 11.78 2.04 20.45
N ALA A 29 11.19 1.87 21.63
CA ALA A 29 9.74 1.92 21.82
C ALA A 29 9.17 3.28 21.42
N TRP A 30 9.83 4.37 21.82
CA TRP A 30 9.42 5.73 21.48
C TRP A 30 9.49 6.04 19.99
N LEU A 31 10.39 5.40 19.24
CA LEU A 31 10.48 5.57 17.79
C LEU A 31 9.48 4.68 17.01
N LEU A 32 9.23 3.45 17.48
CA LEU A 32 8.43 2.46 16.72
C LEU A 32 6.94 2.46 17.07
N ILE A 33 6.57 2.78 18.32
CA ILE A 33 5.17 2.73 18.76
C ILE A 33 4.33 3.88 18.18
N PRO A 34 4.79 5.15 18.18
CA PRO A 34 3.94 6.26 17.72
C PRO A 34 3.46 6.12 16.28
N PRO A 35 4.29 5.71 15.28
CA PRO A 35 3.79 5.49 13.91
C PRO A 35 2.70 4.42 13.78
N ILE A 36 2.64 3.46 14.72
CA ILE A 36 1.63 2.38 14.75
C ILE A 36 0.34 2.83 15.44
N LEU A 37 0.46 3.66 16.48
CA LEU A 37 -0.69 4.24 17.18
C LEU A 37 -1.29 5.42 16.41
N ARG A 38 -0.46 6.14 15.66
CA ARG A 38 -0.80 7.33 14.88
C ARG A 38 -0.25 7.15 13.46
N PRO A 39 -0.91 6.29 12.66
CA PRO A 39 -0.53 6.12 11.27
C PRO A 39 -0.56 7.46 10.55
N THR A 40 0.42 7.67 9.67
CA THR A 40 0.42 8.86 8.83
C THR A 40 -0.64 8.68 7.75
N VAL A 41 -1.80 9.29 8.00
CA VAL A 41 -2.90 9.37 7.04
C VAL A 41 -2.88 10.75 6.41
N ILE A 42 -2.96 10.79 5.08
CA ILE A 42 -2.98 12.01 4.30
C ILE A 42 -4.34 12.08 3.60
N ALA A 43 -5.21 12.90 4.17
CA ALA A 43 -6.51 13.20 3.62
C ALA A 43 -6.40 14.07 2.36
N TYR A 44 -7.42 14.02 1.51
CA TYR A 44 -7.58 14.98 0.40
C TYR A 44 -7.64 16.43 0.96
N PRO A 45 -6.99 17.44 0.34
CA PRO A 45 -6.37 17.51 -1.01
C PRO A 45 -4.95 16.94 -1.12
N TRP A 46 -4.59 15.99 -0.27
CA TRP A 46 -3.27 15.35 -0.23
C TRP A 46 -2.13 16.33 0.04
N ARG A 47 -2.41 17.31 0.91
CA ARG A 47 -1.36 18.15 1.49
C ARG A 47 -0.63 17.31 2.54
N MET A 48 0.66 17.05 2.29
CA MET A 48 1.53 16.43 3.27
C MET A 48 1.64 17.35 4.50
N PRO A 49 1.66 16.81 5.73
CA PRO A 49 2.05 17.58 6.90
C PRO A 49 3.44 18.21 6.69
N GLU A 50 3.73 19.34 7.32
CA GLU A 50 5.00 20.07 7.11
C GLU A 50 6.25 19.23 7.43
N SER A 51 6.14 18.28 8.38
CA SER A 51 7.17 17.27 8.69
C SER A 51 7.47 16.29 7.55
N TYR A 52 6.54 16.15 6.61
CA TYR A 52 6.63 15.38 5.37
C TYR A 52 6.53 16.29 4.13
N SER A 53 6.73 17.60 4.30
CA SER A 53 6.73 18.55 3.18
C SER A 53 7.62 18.03 2.07
N TYR A 54 7.12 18.16 0.84
CA TYR A 54 7.83 17.73 -0.35
C TYR A 54 9.23 18.36 -0.36
N ARG A 55 10.25 17.51 -0.31
CA ARG A 55 11.64 17.94 -0.43
C ARG A 55 12.09 17.65 -1.85
N GLU A 56 13.03 18.44 -2.36
CA GLU A 56 13.62 18.21 -3.68
C GLU A 56 14.20 16.80 -3.83
N ARG A 57 14.65 16.21 -2.72
CA ARG A 57 15.06 14.80 -2.63
C ARG A 57 13.95 13.81 -3.00
N ASP A 58 12.67 14.13 -2.85
CA ASP A 58 11.55 13.25 -3.20
C ASP A 58 11.46 13.00 -4.71
N LYS A 59 11.92 13.95 -5.55
CA LYS A 59 12.06 13.77 -7.01
C LYS A 59 13.02 12.64 -7.40
N THR A 60 13.84 12.18 -6.45
CA THR A 60 14.83 11.12 -6.67
C THR A 60 14.42 9.78 -6.06
N ARG A 61 13.35 9.75 -5.26
CA ARG A 61 12.93 8.58 -4.50
C ARG A 61 12.08 7.61 -5.33
N THR A 62 12.27 6.33 -5.06
CA THR A 62 11.37 5.25 -5.47
C THR A 62 10.37 4.98 -4.35
N VAL A 63 9.11 4.82 -4.69
CA VAL A 63 8.04 4.51 -3.74
C VAL A 63 7.23 3.32 -4.20
N VAL A 64 6.65 2.59 -3.26
CA VAL A 64 5.80 1.43 -3.55
C VAL A 64 4.36 1.73 -3.14
N LEU A 65 3.41 1.57 -4.04
CA LEU A 65 1.97 1.51 -3.71
C LEU A 65 1.50 0.08 -3.91
N ALA A 66 1.04 -0.57 -2.85
CA ALA A 66 0.52 -1.94 -2.98
C ALA A 66 -0.99 -2.00 -2.80
N GLY A 67 -1.62 -2.94 -3.51
CA GLY A 67 -3.05 -3.16 -3.46
C GLY A 67 -3.44 -4.46 -4.15
N SER A 68 -4.71 -4.85 -4.00
CA SER A 68 -5.26 -5.95 -4.77
C SER A 68 -5.66 -5.53 -6.18
N PHE A 69 -6.11 -4.29 -6.39
CA PHE A 69 -6.53 -3.77 -7.71
C PHE A 69 -7.47 -4.75 -8.44
N ASN A 70 -8.56 -5.19 -7.79
CA ASN A 70 -9.43 -6.24 -8.31
C ASN A 70 -10.90 -5.81 -8.46
N PRO A 71 -11.27 -5.00 -9.46
CA PRO A 71 -10.42 -4.36 -10.48
C PRO A 71 -9.84 -3.00 -10.05
N PRO A 72 -8.83 -2.46 -10.77
CA PRO A 72 -8.42 -1.06 -10.64
C PRO A 72 -9.56 -0.11 -11.08
N HIS A 73 -9.57 1.13 -10.58
CA HIS A 73 -10.63 2.12 -10.82
C HIS A 73 -10.14 3.57 -10.64
N PHE A 74 -10.99 4.59 -10.87
CA PHE A 74 -10.58 6.00 -10.83
C PHE A 74 -9.95 6.43 -9.49
N GLY A 75 -10.48 5.98 -8.36
CA GLY A 75 -9.83 6.17 -7.05
C GLY A 75 -8.36 5.73 -7.04
N HIS A 76 -8.02 4.58 -7.62
CA HIS A 76 -6.64 4.11 -7.74
C HIS A 76 -5.80 5.02 -8.65
N LEU A 77 -6.35 5.40 -9.81
CA LEU A 77 -5.65 6.30 -10.75
C LEU A 77 -5.35 7.67 -10.14
N ALA A 78 -6.28 8.20 -9.35
CA ALA A 78 -6.11 9.50 -8.72
C ALA A 78 -4.92 9.51 -7.74
N MET A 79 -4.74 8.42 -6.98
CA MET A 79 -3.58 8.24 -6.10
C MET A 79 -2.29 8.05 -6.90
N LEU A 80 -2.33 7.27 -7.98
CA LEU A 80 -1.17 7.05 -8.85
C LEU A 80 -0.73 8.34 -9.56
N GLU A 81 -1.68 9.15 -10.03
CA GLU A 81 -1.42 10.48 -10.58
C GLU A 81 -0.74 11.36 -9.54
N TYR A 82 -1.27 11.41 -8.31
CA TYR A 82 -0.69 12.18 -7.21
C TYR A 82 0.77 11.80 -6.92
N LEU A 83 1.05 10.50 -6.86
CA LEU A 83 2.39 9.95 -6.60
C LEU A 83 3.34 10.19 -7.79
N SER A 84 2.89 9.96 -9.02
CA SER A 84 3.71 10.08 -10.23
C SER A 84 4.28 11.49 -10.43
N LYS A 85 3.55 12.52 -10.01
CA LYS A 85 3.99 13.92 -10.09
C LYS A 85 5.05 14.28 -9.04
N ARG A 86 5.25 13.46 -8.00
CA ARG A 86 6.09 13.77 -6.83
C ARG A 86 7.34 12.89 -6.74
N TYR A 87 7.28 11.66 -7.20
CA TYR A 87 8.37 10.69 -7.03
C TYR A 87 9.05 10.36 -8.35
N LYS A 88 10.35 10.00 -8.27
CA LYS A 88 11.12 9.55 -9.44
C LYS A 88 10.46 8.35 -10.10
N GLN A 89 10.06 7.39 -9.26
CA GLN A 89 9.52 6.10 -9.67
C GLN A 89 8.43 5.69 -8.69
N VAL A 90 7.28 5.32 -9.22
CA VAL A 90 6.21 4.63 -8.47
C VAL A 90 6.20 3.17 -8.92
N ILE A 91 6.24 2.26 -7.96
CA ILE A 91 6.11 0.82 -8.22
C ILE A 91 4.78 0.39 -7.62
N VAL A 92 3.86 -0.02 -8.48
CA VAL A 92 2.57 -0.57 -8.11
C VAL A 92 2.70 -2.07 -7.97
N VAL A 93 2.45 -2.56 -6.76
CA VAL A 93 2.53 -3.99 -6.45
C VAL A 93 1.12 -4.55 -6.34
N ILE A 94 0.79 -5.44 -7.26
CA ILE A 94 -0.42 -6.26 -7.20
C ILE A 94 -0.12 -7.44 -6.29
N GLY A 95 -0.61 -7.36 -5.05
CA GLY A 95 -0.44 -8.41 -4.06
C GLY A 95 -1.31 -9.63 -4.35
N ILE A 96 -0.73 -10.82 -4.16
CA ILE A 96 -1.46 -12.07 -4.12
C ILE A 96 -1.77 -12.40 -2.65
N ASN A 97 -3.04 -12.32 -2.26
CA ASN A 97 -3.48 -12.83 -0.97
C ASN A 97 -4.03 -14.25 -1.14
N PRO A 98 -3.37 -15.29 -0.60
CA PRO A 98 -3.82 -16.68 -0.74
C PRO A 98 -5.18 -16.93 -0.08
N ASN A 99 -5.58 -16.10 0.88
CA ASN A 99 -6.86 -16.23 1.58
C ASN A 99 -8.02 -15.56 0.82
N LYS A 100 -7.76 -14.89 -0.31
CA LYS A 100 -8.79 -14.24 -1.13
C LYS A 100 -8.90 -14.93 -2.48
N ILE A 101 -10.11 -15.33 -2.84
CA ILE A 101 -10.43 -15.82 -4.18
C ILE A 101 -10.61 -14.59 -5.09
N TYR A 102 -9.80 -14.53 -6.14
CA TYR A 102 -9.89 -13.49 -7.16
C TYR A 102 -10.62 -14.07 -8.38
N ALA A 103 -11.59 -13.33 -8.90
CA ALA A 103 -12.29 -13.70 -10.14
C ALA A 103 -11.34 -13.70 -11.35
N VAL A 104 -10.28 -12.89 -11.30
CA VAL A 104 -9.31 -12.71 -12.40
C VAL A 104 -7.89 -12.94 -11.90
N THR A 105 -7.01 -13.33 -12.83
CA THR A 105 -5.60 -13.58 -12.52
C THR A 105 -4.86 -12.30 -12.15
N PRO A 106 -3.74 -12.38 -11.41
CA PRO A 106 -2.86 -11.22 -11.18
C PRO A 106 -2.38 -10.56 -12.47
N ALA A 107 -2.08 -11.34 -13.51
CA ALA A 107 -1.60 -10.83 -14.80
C ALA A 107 -2.67 -9.96 -15.49
N GLN A 108 -3.92 -10.41 -15.53
CA GLN A 108 -5.03 -9.62 -16.08
C GLN A 108 -5.25 -8.30 -15.33
N ARG A 109 -5.09 -8.30 -13.99
CA ARG A 109 -5.15 -7.06 -13.19
C ARG A 109 -4.02 -6.10 -13.53
N VAL A 110 -2.81 -6.61 -13.78
CA VAL A 110 -1.68 -5.80 -14.26
C VAL A 110 -1.98 -5.18 -15.61
N GLU A 111 -2.51 -5.97 -16.54
CA GLU A 111 -2.84 -5.53 -17.89
C GLU A 111 -3.91 -4.42 -17.88
N LEU A 112 -5.01 -4.62 -17.15
CA LEU A 112 -6.04 -3.60 -16.94
C LEU A 112 -5.44 -2.30 -16.38
N LEU A 113 -4.63 -2.40 -15.32
CA LEU A 113 -4.03 -1.21 -14.73
C LEU A 113 -3.06 -0.51 -15.68
N ARG A 114 -2.23 -1.26 -16.41
CA ARG A 114 -1.31 -0.68 -17.42
C ARG A 114 -2.08 0.05 -18.51
N LYS A 115 -3.17 -0.52 -19.01
CA LYS A 115 -4.02 0.12 -20.02
C LYS A 115 -4.65 1.41 -19.49
N MET A 116 -5.18 1.39 -18.26
CA MET A 116 -5.70 2.60 -17.61
C MET A 116 -4.62 3.69 -17.46
N LEU A 117 -3.38 3.31 -17.12
CA LEU A 117 -2.26 4.24 -17.00
C LEU A 117 -1.88 4.85 -18.36
N GLN A 118 -1.85 4.05 -19.42
CA GLN A 118 -1.56 4.52 -20.78
C GLN A 118 -2.63 5.50 -21.28
N VAL A 119 -3.91 5.16 -21.11
CA VAL A 119 -5.04 6.03 -21.48
C VAL A 119 -4.94 7.39 -20.79
N LYS A 120 -4.52 7.40 -19.53
CA LYS A 120 -4.32 8.64 -18.75
C LYS A 120 -2.94 9.27 -18.91
N LYS A 121 -2.05 8.70 -19.73
CA LYS A 121 -0.67 9.18 -19.94
C LYS A 121 0.14 9.28 -18.64
N LEU A 122 -0.05 8.32 -17.74
CA LEU A 122 0.60 8.23 -16.42
C LEU A 122 1.70 7.15 -16.35
N ASP A 123 2.00 6.47 -17.45
CA ASP A 123 2.87 5.30 -17.52
C ASP A 123 4.38 5.63 -17.53
N LYS A 124 4.76 6.90 -17.69
CA LYS A 124 6.17 7.32 -17.85
C LYS A 124 7.09 6.89 -16.69
N ASN A 125 6.62 6.94 -15.45
CA ASN A 125 7.40 6.63 -14.25
C ASN A 125 6.68 5.67 -13.30
N ILE A 126 5.70 4.92 -13.79
CA ILE A 126 4.94 3.95 -13.02
C ILE A 126 5.22 2.55 -13.56
N ARG A 127 5.75 1.68 -12.70
CA ARG A 127 5.91 0.25 -12.98
C ARG A 127 4.80 -0.52 -12.27
N VAL A 128 4.21 -1.51 -12.94
CA VAL A 128 3.18 -2.36 -12.35
C VAL A 128 3.66 -3.81 -12.39
N GLU A 129 3.72 -4.44 -11.23
CA GLU A 129 4.28 -5.79 -11.04
C GLU A 129 3.45 -6.62 -10.08
N VAL A 130 3.47 -7.93 -10.29
CA VAL A 130 2.89 -8.91 -9.38
C VAL A 130 3.95 -9.33 -8.38
N TYR A 131 3.58 -9.40 -7.10
CA TYR A 131 4.47 -9.95 -6.09
C TYR A 131 3.70 -10.85 -5.11
N ALA A 132 4.28 -12.01 -4.83
CA ALA A 132 3.82 -12.94 -3.82
C ALA A 132 4.81 -12.93 -2.65
N GLY A 133 4.34 -12.55 -1.47
CA GLY A 133 5.15 -12.51 -0.25
C GLY A 133 5.02 -11.19 0.51
N TYR A 134 5.94 -10.95 1.44
CA TYR A 134 5.95 -9.74 2.25
C TYR A 134 6.38 -8.53 1.45
N ILE A 135 5.44 -7.59 1.23
CA ILE A 135 5.67 -6.42 0.38
C ILE A 135 6.83 -5.54 0.89
N TRP A 136 7.06 -5.47 2.21
CA TRP A 136 8.21 -4.74 2.76
C TRP A 136 9.56 -5.29 2.26
N ARG A 137 9.68 -6.60 1.99
CA ARG A 137 10.90 -7.20 1.41
C ARG A 137 11.10 -6.72 -0.01
N TYR A 138 10.04 -6.80 -0.81
CA TYR A 138 10.05 -6.33 -2.19
C TYR A 138 10.38 -4.84 -2.28
N ALA A 139 9.74 -4.01 -1.44
CA ALA A 139 10.00 -2.58 -1.40
C ALA A 139 11.48 -2.26 -1.12
N ARG A 140 12.12 -2.98 -0.19
CA ARG A 140 13.56 -2.84 0.06
C ARG A 140 14.42 -3.29 -1.11
N GLN A 141 14.10 -4.42 -1.75
CA GLN A 141 14.83 -4.91 -2.93
C GLN A 141 14.82 -3.89 -4.08
N GLN A 142 13.71 -3.16 -4.24
CA GLN A 142 13.59 -2.10 -5.25
C GLN A 142 14.18 -0.75 -4.82
N GLY A 143 14.81 -0.66 -3.64
CA GLY A 143 15.34 0.59 -3.10
C GLY A 143 14.26 1.62 -2.77
N ALA A 144 13.03 1.17 -2.48
CA ALA A 144 11.95 2.07 -2.14
C ALA A 144 12.15 2.68 -0.76
N THR A 145 11.80 3.95 -0.61
CA THR A 145 11.99 4.70 0.64
C THR A 145 10.69 4.91 1.42
N ILE A 146 9.54 4.74 0.77
CA ILE A 146 8.21 4.93 1.37
C ILE A 146 7.27 3.85 0.84
N PHE A 147 6.45 3.33 1.75
CA PHE A 147 5.36 2.43 1.43
C PHE A 147 4.03 3.19 1.48
N PHE A 148 3.33 3.26 0.36
CA PHE A 148 2.01 3.85 0.25
C PHE A 148 0.92 2.78 0.27
N ARG A 149 -0.20 3.13 0.89
CA ARG A 149 -1.46 2.39 0.84
C ARG A 149 -2.59 3.35 0.53
N GLY A 150 -3.49 2.94 -0.36
CA GLY A 150 -4.73 3.66 -0.63
C GLY A 150 -5.85 3.16 0.26
N ILE A 151 -6.57 4.07 0.90
CA ILE A 151 -7.77 3.78 1.69
C ILE A 151 -8.89 4.73 1.26
N ARG A 152 -10.16 4.34 1.39
CA ARG A 152 -11.25 5.28 1.09
C ARG A 152 -11.44 6.29 2.22
N SER A 153 -11.42 5.78 3.45
CA SER A 153 -11.35 6.58 4.66
C SER A 153 -10.72 5.75 5.77
N TRP A 154 -10.03 6.41 6.71
CA TRP A 154 -9.43 5.74 7.85
C TRP A 154 -10.47 5.04 8.73
N GLU A 155 -11.66 5.63 8.89
CA GLU A 155 -12.73 5.09 9.73
C GLU A 155 -13.27 3.76 9.22
N ARG A 156 -13.31 3.58 7.89
CA ARG A 156 -13.85 2.38 7.25
C ARG A 156 -12.80 1.28 7.09
N ASP A 157 -11.64 1.63 6.53
CA ASP A 157 -10.66 0.66 6.07
C ASP A 157 -9.47 0.50 7.05
N GLY A 158 -9.33 1.41 8.03
CA GLY A 158 -8.16 1.50 8.91
C GLY A 158 -7.92 0.28 9.79
N LYS A 159 -8.96 -0.47 10.18
CA LYS A 159 -8.80 -1.68 11.03
C LYS A 159 -8.02 -2.79 10.32
N GLU A 160 -8.37 -3.09 9.07
CA GLU A 160 -7.67 -4.09 8.27
C GLU A 160 -6.26 -3.60 7.92
N GLU A 161 -6.14 -2.34 7.52
CA GLU A 161 -4.88 -1.74 7.10
C GLU A 161 -3.86 -1.60 8.25
N ARG A 162 -4.32 -1.37 9.48
CA ARG A 162 -3.44 -1.33 10.67
C ARG A 162 -2.73 -2.65 10.91
N SER A 163 -3.40 -3.78 10.67
CA SER A 163 -2.78 -5.10 10.80
C SER A 163 -1.64 -5.28 9.80
N LEU A 164 -1.83 -4.83 8.56
CA LEU A 164 -0.80 -4.84 7.52
C LEU A 164 0.33 -3.85 7.81
N GLN A 165 0.02 -2.69 8.39
CA GLN A 165 1.02 -1.72 8.83
C GLN A 165 1.94 -2.30 9.89
N ILE A 166 1.37 -2.96 10.92
CA ILE A 166 2.13 -3.62 11.99
C ILE A 166 3.08 -4.66 11.37
N LEU A 167 2.61 -5.46 10.42
CA LEU A 167 3.44 -6.45 9.72
C LEU A 167 4.58 -5.80 8.93
N ASN A 168 4.34 -4.67 8.27
CA ASN A 168 5.38 -3.95 7.52
C ASN A 168 6.38 -3.22 8.42
N THR A 169 5.96 -2.79 9.62
CA THR A 169 6.83 -2.12 10.61
C THR A 169 7.67 -3.13 11.39
N TRP A 170 7.08 -4.22 11.87
CA TRP A 170 7.79 -5.20 12.71
C TRP A 170 8.42 -6.34 11.92
N GLY A 171 7.86 -6.71 10.76
CA GLY A 171 8.38 -7.78 9.92
C GLY A 171 9.88 -7.65 9.60
N PRO A 172 10.39 -6.47 9.22
CA PRO A 172 11.82 -6.24 8.99
C PRO A 172 12.73 -6.48 10.22
N LEU A 173 12.19 -6.29 11.42
CA LEU A 173 12.92 -6.41 12.69
C LEU A 173 12.84 -7.83 13.26
N VAL A 174 11.67 -8.46 13.21
CA VAL A 174 11.40 -9.75 13.86
C VAL A 174 11.62 -10.93 12.91
N CYS A 175 11.18 -10.79 11.65
CA CYS A 175 11.21 -11.84 10.63
C CYS A 175 12.17 -11.53 9.47
N GLY A 176 12.98 -10.49 9.63
CA GLY A 176 13.86 -9.94 8.61
C GLY A 176 15.31 -9.87 9.07
N PRO A 177 16.20 -9.25 8.29
CA PRO A 177 17.62 -9.12 8.61
C PRO A 177 17.91 -8.06 9.69
N PHE A 178 16.97 -7.82 10.60
CA PHE A 178 17.05 -6.80 11.65
C PHE A 178 17.33 -5.39 11.09
N VAL A 179 16.45 -4.92 10.21
CA VAL A 179 16.62 -3.64 9.51
C VAL A 179 15.46 -2.68 9.78
N TRP A 180 15.76 -1.37 9.73
CA TRP A 180 14.74 -0.34 9.97
C TRP A 180 13.59 -0.45 8.95
N PRO A 181 12.31 -0.42 9.40
CA PRO A 181 11.16 -0.49 8.51
C PRO A 181 11.01 0.75 7.65
N LEU A 182 10.39 0.57 6.48
CA LEU A 182 9.97 1.69 5.65
C LEU A 182 8.73 2.36 6.27
N PRO A 183 8.64 3.69 6.26
CA PRO A 183 7.44 4.38 6.70
C PRO A 183 6.26 3.99 5.82
N THR A 184 5.14 3.65 6.46
CA THR A 184 3.86 3.41 5.78
C THR A 184 3.01 4.67 5.85
N ILE A 185 2.60 5.19 4.69
CA ILE A 185 1.74 6.36 4.54
C ILE A 185 0.43 5.91 3.88
N PHE A 186 -0.68 6.26 4.50
CA PHE A 186 -2.02 6.04 3.97
C PHE A 186 -2.48 7.28 3.21
N LEU A 187 -2.93 7.08 1.97
CA LEU A 187 -3.56 8.11 1.14
C LEU A 187 -5.05 7.85 1.14
N GLU A 188 -5.84 8.80 1.62
CA GLU A 188 -7.29 8.71 1.50
C GLU A 188 -7.74 8.98 0.06
N GLY A 189 -8.82 8.36 -0.39
CA GLY A 189 -9.39 8.63 -1.69
C GLY A 189 -9.82 10.10 -1.84
N LYS A 190 -9.90 10.59 -3.09
CA LYS A 190 -10.63 11.83 -3.33
C LYS A 190 -12.09 11.62 -2.90
N PRO A 191 -12.74 12.59 -2.22
CA PRO A 191 -14.14 12.49 -1.83
C PRO A 191 -15.06 12.10 -2.99
N GLU A 192 -14.78 12.64 -4.18
CA GLU A 192 -15.48 12.34 -5.44
C GLU A 192 -15.49 10.84 -5.79
N TYR A 193 -14.49 10.06 -5.38
CA TYR A 193 -14.37 8.63 -5.69
C TYR A 193 -14.64 7.72 -4.48
N ASN A 194 -15.07 8.25 -3.33
CA ASN A 194 -15.27 7.45 -2.12
C ASN A 194 -16.44 6.45 -2.22
N HIS A 195 -17.38 6.70 -3.14
CA HIS A 195 -18.47 5.78 -3.46
C HIS A 195 -17.98 4.59 -4.31
N ILE A 196 -16.84 4.70 -4.99
CA ILE A 196 -16.29 3.67 -5.85
C ILE A 196 -15.58 2.62 -5.01
N SER A 197 -15.86 1.34 -5.28
CA SER A 197 -15.06 0.25 -4.76
C SER A 197 -14.93 -0.87 -5.79
N SER A 198 -13.82 -1.59 -5.73
CA SER A 198 -13.63 -2.80 -6.52
C SER A 198 -14.70 -3.88 -6.26
N THR A 199 -15.35 -3.87 -5.09
CA THR A 199 -16.49 -4.77 -4.81
C THR A 199 -17.72 -4.32 -5.59
N LEU A 200 -18.08 -3.04 -5.53
CA LEU A 200 -19.19 -2.47 -6.31
C LEU A 200 -19.05 -2.79 -7.81
N ILE A 201 -17.85 -2.59 -8.38
CA ILE A 201 -17.62 -2.90 -9.80
C ILE A 201 -17.86 -4.39 -10.08
N ARG A 202 -17.38 -5.29 -9.22
CA ARG A 202 -17.59 -6.73 -9.39
C ARG A 202 -19.06 -7.11 -9.30
N ASP A 203 -19.81 -6.52 -8.36
CA ASP A 203 -21.22 -6.81 -8.17
C ASP A 203 -22.03 -6.32 -9.39
N LEU A 204 -21.76 -5.11 -9.88
CA LEU A 204 -22.35 -4.60 -11.13
C LEU A 204 -22.07 -5.52 -12.32
N THR A 205 -20.82 -5.96 -12.50
CA THR A 205 -20.48 -6.87 -13.62
C THR A 205 -21.09 -8.26 -13.47
N LYS A 206 -21.41 -8.72 -12.25
CA LYS A 206 -22.04 -10.01 -12.00
C LYS A 206 -23.55 -9.95 -12.25
N ASP A 207 -24.22 -8.94 -11.71
CA ASP A 207 -25.67 -8.78 -11.86
C ASP A 207 -26.05 -8.58 -13.33
N MET A 208 -25.14 -7.99 -14.10
CA MET A 208 -25.30 -7.74 -15.53
C MET A 208 -24.70 -8.85 -16.42
N ALA A 209 -24.29 -9.99 -15.85
CA ALA A 209 -23.73 -11.10 -16.61
C ALA A 209 -24.82 -11.81 -17.44
N GLY A 210 -25.18 -11.23 -18.60
CA GLY A 210 -26.25 -11.72 -19.46
C GLY A 210 -27.08 -10.63 -20.14
N THR A 211 -26.92 -9.37 -19.74
CA THR A 211 -27.49 -8.21 -20.42
C THR A 211 -26.59 -7.75 -21.58
N GLU A 212 -27.13 -6.90 -22.47
CA GLU A 212 -26.35 -6.31 -23.56
C GLU A 212 -25.15 -5.52 -23.01
N SER A 213 -23.97 -5.74 -23.60
CA SER A 213 -22.70 -5.17 -23.12
C SER A 213 -22.72 -3.65 -22.99
N GLU A 214 -23.52 -2.97 -23.81
CA GLU A 214 -23.63 -1.51 -23.88
C GLU A 214 -24.20 -0.89 -22.58
N HIS A 215 -25.16 -1.54 -21.94
CA HIS A 215 -25.73 -1.08 -20.67
C HIS A 215 -24.73 -1.22 -19.50
N VAL A 216 -23.90 -2.27 -19.55
CA VAL A 216 -22.84 -2.49 -18.55
C VAL A 216 -21.72 -1.48 -18.72
N GLU A 217 -21.32 -1.22 -19.96
CA GLU A 217 -20.31 -0.20 -20.27
C GLU A 217 -20.73 1.18 -19.75
N GLN A 218 -21.98 1.60 -20.00
CA GLN A 218 -22.52 2.86 -19.48
C GLN A 218 -22.45 2.95 -17.95
N SER A 219 -22.80 1.86 -17.25
CA SER A 219 -22.74 1.81 -15.78
C SER A 219 -21.32 1.88 -15.22
N LEU A 220 -20.31 1.56 -16.03
CA LEU A 220 -18.89 1.57 -15.65
C LEU A 220 -18.15 2.86 -16.04
N GLN A 221 -18.73 3.72 -16.88
CA GLN A 221 -18.07 4.95 -17.38
C GLN A 221 -17.64 5.91 -16.26
N ASP A 222 -18.38 5.94 -15.15
CA ASP A 222 -18.05 6.77 -13.97
C ASP A 222 -17.07 6.09 -13.00
N LEU A 223 -16.71 4.82 -13.24
CA LEU A 223 -15.88 4.01 -12.35
C LEU A 223 -14.48 3.77 -12.92
N VAL A 224 -14.37 3.64 -14.24
CA VAL A 224 -13.13 3.37 -14.98
C VAL A 224 -13.08 4.15 -16.30
N PRO A 225 -11.90 4.35 -16.92
CA PRO A 225 -11.81 4.96 -18.24
C PRO A 225 -12.69 4.20 -19.26
N PRO A 226 -13.46 4.89 -20.12
CA PRO A 226 -14.34 4.26 -21.11
C PRO A 226 -13.65 3.23 -22.01
N GLU A 227 -12.39 3.47 -22.36
CA GLU A 227 -11.55 2.61 -23.19
C GLU A 227 -11.21 1.26 -22.53
N VAL A 228 -11.38 1.17 -21.20
CA VAL A 228 -11.14 -0.02 -20.38
C VAL A 228 -12.45 -0.64 -19.89
N ALA A 229 -13.56 0.10 -19.90
CA ALA A 229 -14.86 -0.35 -19.39
C ALA A 229 -15.34 -1.64 -20.09
N LYS A 230 -15.25 -1.70 -21.42
CA LYS A 230 -15.63 -2.87 -22.21
C LYS A 230 -14.82 -4.13 -21.83
N GLU A 231 -13.50 -4.01 -21.86
CA GLU A 231 -12.60 -5.13 -21.54
C GLU A 231 -12.79 -5.62 -20.09
N LEU A 232 -12.97 -4.69 -19.15
CA LEU A 232 -13.26 -5.01 -17.77
C LEU A 232 -14.59 -5.77 -17.64
N SER A 233 -15.64 -5.28 -18.31
CA SER A 233 -16.96 -5.92 -18.31
C SER A 233 -16.88 -7.36 -18.85
N GLU A 234 -16.26 -7.55 -20.02
CA GLU A 234 -16.09 -8.87 -20.64
C GLU A 234 -15.29 -9.82 -19.75
N LEU A 235 -14.19 -9.34 -19.18
CA LEU A 235 -13.30 -10.12 -18.34
C LEU A 235 -14.01 -10.64 -17.08
N TYR A 236 -14.68 -9.75 -16.34
CA TYR A 236 -15.34 -10.11 -15.09
C TYR A 236 -16.66 -10.89 -15.31
N SER A 237 -17.37 -10.63 -16.42
CA SER A 237 -18.56 -11.40 -16.79
C SER A 237 -18.24 -12.85 -17.18
N LYS A 238 -17.14 -13.07 -17.92
CA LYS A 238 -16.71 -14.41 -18.34
C LYS A 238 -16.37 -15.29 -17.14
N GLU A 239 -15.71 -14.74 -16.15
CA GLU A 239 -15.32 -15.47 -14.94
C GLU A 239 -16.51 -15.67 -13.99
N ALA A 240 -17.49 -14.74 -13.97
CA ALA A 240 -18.75 -14.96 -13.27
C ALA A 240 -19.50 -16.18 -13.82
N LYS A 241 -19.58 -16.33 -15.15
CA LYS A 241 -20.20 -17.49 -15.82
C LYS A 241 -19.46 -18.81 -15.58
N LYS A 242 -18.16 -18.78 -15.28
CA LYS A 242 -17.35 -19.98 -14.99
C LYS A 242 -17.50 -20.45 -13.54
N ALA A 243 -17.99 -19.58 -12.66
CA ALA A 243 -18.21 -19.86 -11.24
C ALA A 243 -19.67 -20.25 -10.90
N SER A 244 -20.60 -20.12 -11.87
CA SER A 244 -21.97 -20.66 -11.82
C SER A 244 -22.02 -22.04 -12.46
#